data_AF-A0A8J6G2M2-F1
#
_entry.id   AF-A0A8J6G2M2-F1
#
_cell.length_a   1.000
_cell.length_b   1.000
_cell.length_c   1.000
_cell.angle_alpha   90.00
_cell.angle_beta   90.00
_cell.angle_gamma   90.00
#
_symmetry.space_group_name_H-M   'P 1'
#
loop_
_entity.id
_entity.type
_entity.pdbx_description
1 polymer ?
#
loop_
_entity_poly.entity_id
_entity_poly.type
_entity_poly.pdbx_seq_one_letter_code
_entity_poly.pdbx_strand_id
1 'polypeptide(L)'
;MGISRDNWHKRRKTRGKRKPYHRKRKYELGRPAANTKIGPRSIHTDRVRGGNKKFRALRLDVGNFSWGSECCTRKTRIIDVVYNASNNQLVRTKTLVKNCIVLIDSTPYRQWYEFHYALPLGRKKGAKLTPEEEEILNKKRSKKIQKK
;
A
#
# COMPACT_ATOMS: atom_id res chain seq x y z
N MET A 1 -22.38 19.96 13.00
CA MET A 1 -22.46 18.70 12.20
C MET A 1 -21.85 18.94 10.84
N GLY A 2 -20.88 18.13 10.41
CA GLY A 2 -20.12 18.34 9.17
C GLY A 2 -20.75 17.67 7.95
N ILE A 3 -19.89 17.04 7.15
CA ILE A 3 -20.26 16.20 5.99
C ILE A 3 -21.25 15.12 6.44
N SER A 4 -22.28 14.86 5.62
CA SER A 4 -23.35 13.92 5.92
C SER A 4 -23.46 12.87 4.82
N ARG A 5 -23.74 11.63 5.22
CA ARG A 5 -23.91 10.45 4.35
C ARG A 5 -25.38 10.06 4.17
N ASP A 6 -26.29 10.96 4.50
CA ASP A 6 -27.72 10.77 4.29
C ASP A 6 -28.07 10.70 2.80
N ASN A 7 -29.23 10.14 2.47
CA ASN A 7 -29.72 10.04 1.09
C ASN A 7 -30.85 11.05 0.79
N TRP A 8 -31.39 11.73 1.80
CA TRP A 8 -32.57 12.57 1.68
C TRP A 8 -32.24 13.99 1.21
N HIS A 9 -30.98 14.44 1.31
CA HIS A 9 -30.53 15.67 0.69
C HIS A 9 -30.48 15.61 -0.86
N LYS A 10 -30.51 14.42 -1.47
CA LYS A 10 -30.55 14.23 -2.93
C LYS A 10 -31.98 14.25 -3.47
N ARG A 11 -32.11 14.52 -4.78
CA ARG A 11 -33.40 14.49 -5.50
C ARG A 11 -33.95 13.05 -5.58
N ARG A 12 -35.26 12.94 -5.80
CA ARG A 12 -35.94 11.66 -6.11
C ARG A 12 -35.50 11.13 -7.49
N LYS A 13 -35.79 9.86 -7.77
CA LYS A 13 -35.65 9.27 -9.12
C LYS A 13 -36.42 10.08 -10.17
N THR A 14 -37.60 10.59 -9.81
CA THR A 14 -38.44 11.50 -10.60
C THR A 14 -37.92 12.95 -10.66
N ARG A 15 -36.70 13.23 -10.19
CA ARG A 15 -36.05 14.56 -10.11
C ARG A 15 -36.71 15.60 -9.19
N GLY A 16 -37.85 15.31 -8.57
CA GLY A 16 -38.47 16.18 -7.57
C GLY A 16 -37.56 16.46 -6.37
N LYS A 17 -37.53 17.73 -5.90
CA LYS A 17 -36.79 18.16 -4.71
C LYS A 17 -37.44 17.58 -3.44
N ARG A 18 -36.63 17.04 -2.53
CA ARG A 18 -37.10 16.57 -1.22
C ARG A 18 -36.97 17.69 -0.19
N LYS A 19 -37.99 17.91 0.63
CA LYS A 19 -37.91 18.78 1.80
C LYS A 19 -37.33 17.96 2.97
N PRO A 20 -36.24 18.39 3.62
CA PRO A 20 -35.73 17.76 4.84
C PRO A 20 -36.79 17.76 5.94
N TYR A 21 -37.05 16.61 6.56
CA TYR A 21 -38.03 16.46 7.65
C TYR A 21 -37.38 16.50 9.04
N HIS A 22 -36.06 16.31 9.12
CA HIS A 22 -35.30 16.44 10.36
C HIS A 22 -33.92 17.05 10.10
N ARG A 23 -33.25 17.46 11.18
CA ARG A 23 -31.84 17.87 11.15
C ARG A 23 -30.93 16.67 10.99
N LYS A 24 -29.68 16.88 10.54
CA LYS A 24 -28.65 15.82 10.43
C LYS A 24 -28.54 15.03 11.74
N ARG A 25 -28.21 13.73 11.67
CA ARG A 25 -28.01 12.88 12.85
C ARG A 25 -26.55 12.45 13.01
N LYS A 26 -26.14 12.15 14.25
CA LYS A 26 -24.75 11.75 14.56
C LYS A 26 -24.32 10.50 13.79
N TYR A 27 -25.22 9.53 13.57
CA TYR A 27 -24.87 8.30 12.84
C TYR A 27 -24.73 8.51 11.32
N GLU A 28 -25.20 9.62 10.75
CA GLU A 28 -25.06 9.97 9.34
C GLU A 28 -23.73 10.68 9.05
N LEU A 29 -22.86 10.84 10.06
CA LEU A 29 -21.64 11.63 9.93
C LEU A 29 -20.68 11.06 8.87
N GLY A 30 -20.15 11.94 8.02
CA GLY A 30 -18.94 11.74 7.23
C GLY A 30 -17.73 12.38 7.91
N ARG A 31 -16.52 11.95 7.52
CA ARG A 31 -15.26 12.60 7.89
C ARG A 31 -14.53 13.05 6.61
N PRO A 32 -13.67 14.08 6.67
CA PRO A 32 -12.80 14.43 5.56
C PRO A 32 -11.99 13.22 5.05
N ALA A 33 -11.53 13.25 3.80
CA ALA A 33 -10.65 12.22 3.26
C ALA A 33 -9.26 12.28 3.94
N ALA A 34 -8.54 11.16 3.96
CA ALA A 34 -7.19 11.09 4.56
C ALA A 34 -6.10 11.61 3.62
N ASN A 35 -6.26 11.37 2.31
CA ASN A 35 -5.32 11.74 1.26
C ASN A 35 -3.87 11.37 1.59
N THR A 36 -3.66 10.12 2.00
CA THR A 36 -2.37 9.57 2.44
C THR A 36 -1.27 9.83 1.42
N LYS A 37 -0.13 10.38 1.87
CA LYS A 37 1.03 10.68 1.02
C LYS A 37 2.20 9.74 1.29
N ILE A 38 3.13 9.68 0.34
CA ILE A 38 4.43 9.05 0.57
C ILE A 38 5.24 9.94 1.51
N GLY A 39 5.78 9.37 2.59
CA GLY A 39 6.58 10.09 3.57
C GLY A 39 6.69 9.36 4.91
N PRO A 40 7.38 9.94 5.90
CA PRO A 40 7.63 9.29 7.19
C PRO A 40 6.32 8.89 7.87
N ARG A 41 6.29 7.68 8.43
CA ARG A 41 5.07 7.07 8.98
C ARG A 41 4.35 7.99 9.96
N SER A 42 3.15 8.41 9.59
CA SER A 42 2.25 9.21 10.43
C SER A 42 0.82 8.67 10.32
N ILE A 43 0.30 8.18 11.44
CA ILE A 43 -1.01 7.52 11.52
C ILE A 43 -1.78 8.11 12.71
N HIS A 44 -2.96 8.64 12.46
CA HIS A 44 -3.87 9.12 13.50
C HIS A 44 -4.95 8.07 13.81
N THR A 45 -5.33 7.95 15.08
CA THR A 45 -6.38 7.02 15.51
C THR A 45 -7.71 7.74 15.63
N ASP A 46 -8.70 7.28 14.89
CA ASP A 46 -10.05 7.80 14.88
C ASP A 46 -10.99 6.87 15.68
N ARG A 47 -11.59 7.36 16.78
CA ARG A 47 -12.70 6.65 17.46
C ARG A 47 -13.95 6.69 16.59
N VAL A 48 -14.61 5.55 16.37
CA VAL A 48 -15.83 5.43 15.57
C VAL A 48 -17.02 4.93 16.40
N ARG A 49 -18.20 4.80 15.75
CA ARG A 49 -19.43 4.29 16.39
C ARG A 49 -19.18 2.91 16.99
N GLY A 50 -19.76 2.66 18.17
CA GLY A 50 -19.58 1.41 18.91
C GLY A 50 -18.28 1.34 19.72
N GLY A 51 -17.49 2.43 19.80
CA GLY A 51 -16.24 2.45 20.59
C GLY A 51 -15.01 1.91 19.86
N ASN A 52 -15.18 1.38 18.64
CA ASN A 52 -14.07 0.88 17.83
C ASN A 52 -13.08 1.98 17.40
N LYS A 53 -11.89 1.56 16.98
CA LYS A 53 -10.83 2.43 16.45
C LYS A 53 -10.63 2.17 14.96
N LYS A 54 -10.40 3.23 14.18
CA LYS A 54 -9.91 3.15 12.80
C LYS A 54 -8.61 3.95 12.68
N PHE A 55 -7.71 3.49 11.84
CA PHE A 55 -6.40 4.12 11.65
C PHE A 55 -6.38 4.91 10.35
N ARG A 56 -6.17 6.21 10.46
CA ARG A 56 -6.04 7.13 9.35
C ARG A 56 -4.57 7.40 9.10
N ALA A 57 -4.02 6.73 8.11
CA ALA A 57 -2.70 7.07 7.61
C ALA A 57 -2.73 8.46 6.95
N LEU A 58 -1.81 9.33 7.31
CA LEU A 58 -1.58 10.62 6.66
C LEU A 58 -0.32 10.55 5.79
N ARG A 59 0.71 9.86 6.28
CA ARG A 59 1.94 9.57 5.54
C ARG A 59 2.38 8.14 5.78
N LEU A 60 2.79 7.45 4.71
CA LEU A 60 3.35 6.10 4.74
C LEU A 60 4.43 5.98 3.67
N ASP A 61 5.53 5.35 4.02
CA ASP A 61 6.67 5.07 3.14
C ASP A 61 6.97 3.58 3.01
N VAL A 62 6.36 2.72 3.83
CA VAL A 62 6.54 1.27 3.81
C VAL A 62 5.21 0.53 3.73
N GLY A 63 5.21 -0.61 3.05
CA GLY A 63 4.06 -1.50 2.95
C GLY A 63 4.49 -2.97 3.01
N ASN A 64 3.53 -3.87 3.18
CA ASN A 64 3.75 -5.31 3.08
C ASN A 64 3.21 -5.78 1.72
N PHE A 65 4.10 -6.21 0.84
CA PHE A 65 3.76 -6.58 -0.53
C PHE A 65 4.05 -8.07 -0.75
N SER A 66 3.30 -8.71 -1.63
CA SER A 66 3.39 -10.15 -1.89
C SER A 66 3.77 -10.42 -3.34
N TRP A 67 4.78 -11.26 -3.53
CA TRP A 67 5.14 -11.86 -4.80
C TRP A 67 4.39 -13.19 -4.94
N GLY A 68 3.26 -13.14 -5.67
CA GLY A 68 2.29 -14.23 -5.72
C GLY A 68 2.76 -15.52 -6.36
N SER A 69 3.66 -15.47 -7.37
CA SER A 69 4.16 -16.69 -8.03
C SER A 69 5.09 -17.50 -7.14
N GLU A 70 5.82 -16.83 -6.26
CA GLU A 70 6.80 -17.44 -5.33
C GLU A 70 6.27 -17.55 -3.90
N CYS A 71 5.01 -17.18 -3.66
CA CYS A 71 4.39 -17.11 -2.33
C CYS A 71 5.24 -16.35 -1.29
N CYS A 72 6.00 -15.33 -1.70
CA CYS A 72 6.92 -14.60 -0.85
C CYS A 72 6.37 -13.20 -0.51
N THR A 73 6.19 -12.93 0.78
CA THR A 73 5.71 -11.63 1.27
C THR A 73 6.81 -10.91 2.02
N ARG A 74 7.06 -9.64 1.69
CA ARG A 74 8.10 -8.82 2.30
C ARG A 74 7.62 -7.40 2.56
N LYS A 75 8.13 -6.83 3.65
CA LYS A 75 8.00 -5.40 3.93
C LYS A 75 8.99 -4.64 3.04
N THR A 76 8.49 -3.75 2.19
CA THR A 76 9.32 -2.95 1.28
C THR A 76 8.92 -1.48 1.32
N ARG A 77 9.83 -0.62 0.88
CA ARG A 77 9.60 0.82 0.77
C ARG A 77 8.80 1.13 -0.49
N ILE A 78 7.83 2.03 -0.38
CA ILE A 78 7.08 2.61 -1.49
C ILE A 78 7.90 3.78 -2.03
N ILE A 79 8.22 3.74 -3.32
CA ILE A 79 9.05 4.75 -3.98
C ILE A 79 8.17 5.79 -4.65
N ASP A 80 7.21 5.35 -5.48
CA ASP A 80 6.32 6.26 -6.19
C ASP A 80 4.94 5.67 -6.48
N VAL A 81 3.99 6.55 -6.81
CA VAL A 81 2.69 6.18 -7.40
C VAL A 81 2.77 6.42 -8.90
N VAL A 82 2.62 5.35 -9.70
CA VAL A 82 2.80 5.41 -11.15
C VAL A 82 1.45 5.60 -11.85
N TYR A 83 0.40 4.95 -11.36
CA TYR A 83 -0.90 4.98 -12.01
C TYR A 83 -2.07 4.86 -11.02
N ASN A 84 -3.18 5.49 -11.39
CA ASN A 84 -4.45 5.40 -10.68
C ASN A 84 -5.62 5.33 -11.67
N ALA A 85 -6.47 4.30 -11.52
CA ALA A 85 -7.59 4.09 -12.44
C ALA A 85 -8.75 5.09 -12.26
N SER A 86 -8.87 5.73 -11.10
CA SER A 86 -10.01 6.61 -10.79
C SER A 86 -9.75 8.07 -11.11
N ASN A 87 -8.53 8.58 -10.87
CA ASN A 87 -8.20 9.98 -11.08
C ASN A 87 -6.69 10.22 -11.24
N ASN A 88 -6.29 10.83 -12.36
CA ASN A 88 -4.90 11.16 -12.68
C ASN A 88 -4.26 12.18 -11.73
N GLN A 89 -5.05 13.05 -11.08
CA GLN A 89 -4.52 14.00 -10.09
C GLN A 89 -3.96 13.29 -8.85
N LEU A 90 -4.42 12.08 -8.55
CA LEU A 90 -3.90 11.28 -7.43
C LEU A 90 -2.48 10.78 -7.71
N VAL A 91 -2.13 10.55 -8.98
CA VAL A 91 -0.76 10.22 -9.42
C VAL A 91 0.16 11.42 -9.22
N ARG A 92 -0.22 12.58 -9.77
CA ARG A 92 0.57 13.83 -9.67
C ARG A 92 0.91 14.21 -8.23
N THR A 93 -0.05 14.00 -7.34
CA THR A 93 0.09 14.35 -5.92
C THR A 93 0.62 13.21 -5.05
N LYS A 94 1.03 12.07 -5.65
CA LYS A 94 1.55 10.87 -4.97
C LYS A 94 0.66 10.39 -3.82
N THR A 95 -0.65 10.31 -4.08
CA THR A 95 -1.64 9.89 -3.09
C THR A 95 -1.83 8.38 -3.11
N LEU A 96 -1.65 7.74 -1.96
CA LEU A 96 -1.85 6.31 -1.78
C LEU A 96 -3.34 6.01 -1.57
N VAL A 97 -3.93 5.25 -2.50
CA VAL A 97 -5.32 4.77 -2.41
C VAL A 97 -5.38 3.28 -2.78
N LYS A 98 -6.51 2.62 -2.47
CA LYS A 98 -6.69 1.21 -2.84
C LYS A 98 -6.58 1.05 -4.36
N ASN A 99 -5.88 0.00 -4.80
CA ASN A 99 -5.70 -0.36 -6.20
C ASN A 99 -4.88 0.66 -7.04
N CYS A 100 -4.14 1.57 -6.41
CA CYS A 100 -3.13 2.34 -7.15
C CYS A 100 -1.94 1.44 -7.52
N ILE A 101 -1.34 1.69 -8.68
CA ILE A 101 -0.11 1.01 -9.09
C ILE A 101 1.06 1.82 -8.55
N VAL A 102 1.89 1.15 -7.75
CA VAL A 102 3.03 1.76 -7.06
C VAL A 102 4.33 1.09 -7.47
N LEU A 103 5.41 1.87 -7.47
CA LEU A 103 6.77 1.35 -7.59
C LEU A 103 7.30 1.10 -6.18
N ILE A 104 7.79 -0.11 -5.94
CA ILE A 104 8.35 -0.55 -4.66
C ILE A 104 9.81 -0.92 -4.80
N ASP A 105 10.53 -0.91 -3.67
CA ASP A 105 11.88 -1.44 -3.60
C ASP A 105 11.90 -2.97 -3.80
N SER A 106 12.78 -3.43 -4.69
CA SER A 106 12.96 -4.84 -5.04
C SER A 106 14.00 -5.55 -4.17
N THR A 107 14.84 -4.82 -3.43
CA THR A 107 15.96 -5.41 -2.68
C THR A 107 15.57 -6.55 -1.74
N PRO A 108 14.45 -6.51 -0.99
CA PRO A 108 14.12 -7.61 -0.07
C PRO A 108 13.67 -8.88 -0.78
N TYR A 109 13.14 -8.77 -2.00
CA TYR A 109 12.80 -9.93 -2.83
C TYR A 109 14.03 -10.50 -3.52
N ARG A 110 14.94 -9.65 -4.00
CA ARG A 110 16.22 -10.09 -4.58
C ARG A 110 17.03 -10.89 -3.56
N GLN A 111 17.18 -10.37 -2.34
CA GLN A 111 17.88 -11.06 -1.26
C GLN A 111 17.23 -12.41 -0.93
N TRP A 112 15.90 -12.47 -0.88
CA TRP A 112 15.20 -13.74 -0.65
C TRP A 112 15.42 -14.72 -1.80
N TYR A 113 15.36 -14.26 -3.05
CA TYR A 113 15.56 -15.09 -4.23
C TYR A 113 16.98 -15.68 -4.28
N GLU A 114 18.00 -14.83 -4.07
CA GLU A 114 19.40 -15.24 -4.01
C GLU A 114 19.63 -16.24 -2.87
N PHE A 115 18.96 -16.08 -1.72
CA PHE A 115 19.06 -17.03 -0.62
C PHE A 115 18.33 -18.36 -0.90
N HIS A 116 17.17 -18.31 -1.55
CA HIS A 116 16.32 -19.48 -1.77
C HIS A 116 16.82 -20.35 -2.92
N TYR A 117 17.21 -19.73 -4.04
CA TYR A 117 17.64 -20.43 -5.25
C TYR A 117 19.16 -20.46 -5.45
N ALA A 118 19.93 -19.69 -4.67
CA ALA A 118 21.38 -19.54 -4.86
C ALA A 118 21.76 -19.07 -6.28
N LEU A 119 20.87 -18.34 -6.96
CA LEU A 119 21.08 -17.78 -8.28
C LEU A 119 21.08 -16.25 -8.22
N PRO A 120 22.04 -15.56 -8.87
CA PRO A 120 22.07 -14.10 -8.91
C PRO A 120 20.92 -13.55 -9.75
N LEU A 121 20.23 -12.51 -9.26
CA LEU A 121 19.10 -11.88 -9.96
C LEU A 121 19.27 -10.36 -10.06
N GLY A 122 19.00 -9.79 -11.24
CA GLY A 122 18.91 -8.33 -11.43
C GLY A 122 20.24 -7.57 -11.33
N ARG A 123 21.38 -8.23 -11.55
CA ARG A 123 22.71 -7.61 -11.53
C ARG A 123 23.16 -7.18 -12.91
N LYS A 124 23.87 -6.04 -12.99
CA LYS A 124 24.46 -5.55 -14.25
C LYS A 124 25.59 -6.50 -14.69
N LYS A 125 25.58 -6.90 -15.97
CA LYS A 125 26.62 -7.76 -16.55
C LYS A 125 28.01 -7.12 -16.36
N GLY A 126 28.95 -7.88 -15.82
CA GLY A 126 30.33 -7.43 -15.57
C GLY A 126 30.55 -6.65 -14.27
N ALA A 127 29.50 -6.37 -13.49
CA ALA A 127 29.67 -5.79 -12.16
C ALA A 127 30.14 -6.86 -11.17
N LYS A 128 31.21 -6.56 -10.42
CA LYS A 128 31.68 -7.42 -9.32
C LYS A 128 30.68 -7.40 -8.18
N LEU A 129 30.43 -8.56 -7.58
CA LEU A 129 29.63 -8.67 -6.38
C LEU A 129 30.42 -8.17 -5.17
N THR A 130 29.72 -7.75 -4.12
CA THR A 130 30.39 -7.53 -2.83
C THR A 130 30.79 -8.88 -2.22
N PRO A 131 31.83 -8.92 -1.38
CA PRO A 131 32.27 -10.18 -0.74
C PRO A 131 31.15 -10.91 -0.02
N GLU A 132 30.26 -10.18 0.67
CA GLU A 132 29.12 -10.73 1.40
C GLU A 132 28.12 -11.42 0.46
N GLU A 133 27.85 -10.84 -0.70
CA GLU A 133 26.90 -11.40 -1.67
C GLU A 133 27.50 -12.63 -2.38
N GLU A 134 28.81 -12.62 -2.68
CA GLU A 134 29.52 -13.79 -3.22
C GLU A 134 29.54 -14.95 -2.22
N GLU A 135 29.74 -14.66 -0.93
CA GLU A 135 29.76 -15.67 0.12
C GLU A 135 28.41 -16.38 0.24
N ILE A 136 27.29 -15.64 0.17
CA ILE A 136 25.94 -16.22 0.23
C ILE A 136 25.67 -17.14 -0.97
N LEU A 137 26.04 -16.70 -2.18
CA LEU A 137 25.84 -17.47 -3.41
C LEU A 137 26.72 -18.73 -3.43
N ASN A 138 28.02 -18.56 -3.18
CA ASN A 138 29.05 -19.61 -3.25
C ASN A 138 29.23 -20.39 -1.94
N LYS A 139 28.31 -20.22 -0.98
CA LYS A 139 28.37 -20.93 0.30
C LYS A 139 28.57 -22.43 0.08
N LYS A 140 29.59 -23.00 0.72
CA LYS A 140 29.82 -24.45 0.72
C LYS A 140 28.59 -25.14 1.34
N ARG A 141 27.88 -25.91 0.52
CA ARG A 141 26.69 -26.69 0.91
C ARG A 141 27.03 -28.18 0.84
N SER A 142 26.44 -28.98 1.71
CA SER A 142 26.60 -30.44 1.64
C SER A 142 25.96 -30.99 0.36
N LYS A 143 26.43 -32.15 -0.12
CA LYS A 143 25.90 -32.78 -1.36
C LYS A 143 24.37 -32.99 -1.31
N LYS A 144 23.81 -33.29 -0.14
CA LYS A 144 22.35 -33.44 0.07
C LYS A 144 21.60 -32.12 -0.13
N ILE A 145 22.19 -31.00 0.31
CA ILE A 145 21.60 -29.67 0.16
C ILE A 145 21.77 -29.15 -1.27
N GLN A 146 22.89 -29.42 -1.93
CA GLN A 146 23.09 -29.04 -3.34
C GLN A 146 22.17 -29.78 -4.31
N LYS A 147 21.78 -31.01 -3.97
CA LYS A 147 20.80 -31.78 -4.75
C LYS A 147 19.36 -31.26 -4.58
N LYS A 148 19.07 -30.62 -3.45
CA LYS A 148 17.77 -30.04 -3.14
C LYS A 148 17.62 -28.70 -3.85
#